data_AF-X0YB62-F1
#
_entry.id   AF-X0YB62-F1
#
_cell.length_a   1.000
_cell.length_b   1.000
_cell.length_c   1.000
_cell.angle_alpha   90.00
_cell.angle_beta   90.00
_cell.angle_gamma   90.00
#
_symmetry.space_group_name_H-M   'P 1'
#
loop_
_entity.id
_entity.type
_entity.pdbx_description
1 polymer ?
#
loop_
_entity_poly.entity_id
_entity_poly.type
_entity_poly.pdbx_seq_one_letter_code
_entity_poly.pdbx_strand_id
1 'polypeptide(L)'
;MKIAINKCFGGFGLSPKAIELYLKKQGKKCFFYKQTKYAFDGGKEEYTKISIDNLDNDLFFSVYTRDMGDIFNKHNDKYFWYESFYDKKRTDKLLIETIEELGEDESSGSCAKIEIIE
;
A
#
# COMPACT_ATOMS: atom_id res chain seq x y z
N MET A 1 -10.54 -20.06 -11.78
CA MET A 1 -10.56 -18.58 -11.84
C MET A 1 -9.62 -18.11 -10.74
N LYS A 2 -8.53 -17.40 -11.06
CA LYS A 2 -7.56 -17.03 -10.03
C LYS A 2 -8.12 -16.00 -9.05
N ILE A 3 -7.91 -16.24 -7.76
CA ILE A 3 -8.35 -15.37 -6.65
C ILE A 3 -7.19 -15.19 -5.67
N ALA A 4 -6.86 -13.95 -5.34
CA ALA A 4 -5.94 -13.64 -4.25
C ALA A 4 -6.67 -13.71 -2.90
N ILE A 5 -6.22 -14.59 -2.02
CA ILE A 5 -6.76 -14.73 -0.66
C ILE A 5 -5.73 -14.28 0.37
N ASN A 6 -6.19 -14.05 1.60
CA ASN A 6 -5.32 -13.90 2.75
C ASN A 6 -5.41 -15.17 3.61
N LYS A 7 -4.29 -15.87 3.79
CA LYS A 7 -4.16 -17.06 4.64
C LYS A 7 -3.76 -16.72 6.08
N CYS A 8 -3.62 -15.43 6.40
CA CYS A 8 -3.32 -14.94 7.75
C CYS A 8 -4.59 -14.46 8.48
N PHE A 9 -4.50 -14.32 9.81
CA PHE A 9 -5.56 -13.75 10.65
C PHE A 9 -5.66 -12.22 10.55
N GLY A 10 -4.64 -11.54 10.01
CA GLY A 10 -4.64 -10.09 9.82
C GLY A 10 -5.43 -9.64 8.59
N GLY A 11 -5.26 -8.38 8.19
CA GLY A 11 -5.92 -7.80 7.02
C GLY A 11 -5.30 -8.26 5.69
N PHE A 12 -6.05 -8.11 4.59
CA PHE A 12 -5.49 -8.24 3.23
C PHE A 12 -4.70 -6.96 2.92
N GLY A 13 -3.38 -7.01 3.11
CA GLY A 13 -2.49 -5.88 2.86
C GLY A 13 -1.35 -6.27 1.93
N LEU A 14 -1.12 -5.46 0.91
CA LEU A 14 0.03 -5.61 0.02
C LEU A 14 1.27 -5.01 0.68
N SER A 15 2.44 -5.59 0.38
CA SER A 15 3.72 -4.99 0.71
C SER A 15 3.92 -3.66 -0.03
N PRO A 16 4.81 -2.76 0.44
CA PRO A 16 5.16 -1.54 -0.29
C PRO A 16 5.56 -1.81 -1.75
N LYS A 17 6.31 -2.90 -2.01
CA LYS A 17 6.76 -3.27 -3.37
C LYS A 17 5.58 -3.65 -4.25
N ALA A 18 4.65 -4.44 -3.72
CA ALA A 18 3.45 -4.81 -4.45
C ALA A 18 2.51 -3.63 -4.71
N ILE A 19 2.39 -2.69 -3.76
CA ILE A 19 1.62 -1.45 -3.97
C ILE A 19 2.23 -0.62 -5.12
N GLU A 20 3.55 -0.42 -5.10
CA GLU A 20 4.23 0.35 -6.15
C GLU A 20 4.04 -0.29 -7.52
N LEU A 21 4.25 -1.61 -7.64
CA LEU A 21 4.07 -2.34 -8.88
C LEU A 21 2.60 -2.31 -9.35
N TYR A 22 1.64 -2.50 -8.44
CA TYR A 22 0.22 -2.45 -8.75
C TYR A 22 -0.21 -1.08 -9.30
N LEU A 23 0.21 0.01 -8.64
CA LEU A 23 -0.08 1.37 -9.11
C LEU A 23 0.60 1.68 -10.44
N LYS A 24 1.84 1.20 -10.64
CA LYS A 24 2.54 1.32 -11.92
C LYS A 24 1.80 0.62 -13.04
N LYS A 25 1.27 -0.59 -12.82
CA LYS A 25 0.42 -1.30 -13.80
C LYS A 25 -0.89 -0.56 -14.09
N GLN A 26 -1.42 0.18 -13.12
CA GLN A 26 -2.57 1.08 -13.33
C GLN A 26 -2.22 2.41 -14.03
N GLY A 27 -0.94 2.66 -14.36
CA GLY A 27 -0.48 3.92 -14.94
C GLY A 27 -0.46 5.10 -13.95
N LYS A 28 -0.46 4.82 -12.64
CA LYS A 28 -0.40 5.82 -11.57
C LYS A 28 1.01 5.90 -10.99
N LYS A 29 1.35 7.07 -10.43
CA LYS A 29 2.55 7.24 -9.63
C LYS A 29 2.30 6.73 -8.20
N CYS A 30 3.36 6.40 -7.48
CA CYS A 30 3.31 5.93 -6.10
C CYS A 30 4.35 6.71 -5.27
N PHE A 31 3.91 7.30 -4.17
CA PHE A 31 4.77 7.99 -3.22
C PHE A 31 4.35 7.61 -1.80
N PHE A 32 5.34 7.26 -0.97
CA PHE A 32 5.11 6.82 0.39
C PHE A 32 5.45 7.93 1.39
N TYR A 33 4.64 8.00 2.44
CA TYR A 33 4.77 8.99 3.51
C TYR A 33 4.48 8.37 4.87
N LYS A 34 5.24 8.77 5.89
CA LYS A 34 4.99 8.41 7.29
C LYS A 34 4.47 9.60 8.06
N GLN A 35 3.46 9.40 8.88
CA GLN A 35 3.00 10.44 9.79
C GLN A 35 3.99 10.60 10.94
N THR A 36 4.63 11.76 11.04
CA THR A 36 5.65 12.08 12.06
C THR A 36 5.08 12.91 13.20
N LYS A 37 3.99 13.66 12.97
CA LYS A 37 3.29 14.43 14.00
C LYS A 37 1.79 14.21 13.91
N TYR A 38 1.14 14.21 15.08
CA TYR A 38 -0.28 13.96 15.22
C TYR A 38 -0.97 15.17 15.83
N ALA A 39 -2.13 15.55 15.28
CA ALA A 39 -2.87 16.72 15.74
C ALA A 39 -3.29 16.66 17.23
N PHE A 40 -3.42 15.45 17.79
CA PHE A 40 -3.75 15.24 19.20
C PHE A 40 -2.56 15.46 20.16
N ASP A 41 -1.34 15.54 19.65
CA ASP A 41 -0.10 15.74 20.42
C ASP A 41 0.52 17.12 20.15
N GLY A 42 -0.24 18.18 20.43
CA GLY A 42 0.31 19.54 20.54
C GLY A 42 0.60 20.29 19.23
N GLY A 43 0.33 19.73 18.05
CA GLY A 43 0.44 20.51 16.81
C GLY A 43 0.23 19.70 15.54
N LYS A 44 -0.38 20.37 14.56
CA LYS A 44 -0.70 20.00 13.17
C LYS A 44 -0.07 18.69 12.68
N GLU A 45 -0.88 17.87 12.01
CA GLU A 45 -0.41 16.70 11.29
C GLU A 45 0.83 17.03 10.45
N GLU A 46 1.77 16.10 10.40
CA GLU A 46 2.95 16.19 9.57
C GLU A 46 3.25 14.82 8.99
N TYR A 47 3.55 14.81 7.70
CA TYR A 47 3.87 13.62 6.94
C TYR A 47 5.19 13.84 6.23
N THR A 48 6.13 12.90 6.40
CA THR A 48 7.46 12.95 5.78
C THR A 48 7.57 11.86 4.72
N LYS A 49 8.09 12.23 3.55
CA LYS A 49 8.34 11.32 2.43
C LYS A 49 9.39 10.28 2.82
N ILE A 50 9.16 9.04 2.41
CA ILE A 50 10.04 7.91 2.71
C ILE A 50 10.27 7.08 1.44
N SER A 51 11.45 6.48 1.33
CA SER A 51 11.73 5.49 0.29
C SER A 51 11.25 4.11 0.72
N ILE A 52 11.03 3.25 -0.28
CA ILE A 52 10.62 1.87 -0.07
C ILE A 52 11.64 1.05 0.74
N ASP A 53 12.93 1.35 0.59
CA ASP A 53 14.01 0.68 1.33
C ASP A 53 13.94 0.92 2.84
N ASN A 54 13.24 1.97 3.26
CA ASN A 54 13.04 2.31 4.68
C ASN A 54 11.66 1.85 5.20
N LEU A 55 10.91 1.08 4.40
CA LEU A 55 9.54 0.66 4.71
C LEU A 55 9.39 -0.82 5.04
N ASP A 56 10.45 -1.61 4.96
CA ASP A 56 10.38 -3.03 5.27
C ASP A 56 9.83 -3.24 6.69
N ASN A 57 8.65 -3.88 6.74
CA ASN A 57 7.86 -4.18 7.95
C ASN A 57 7.20 -3.00 8.67
N ASP A 58 7.22 -1.77 8.14
CA ASP A 58 6.46 -0.66 8.76
C ASP A 58 4.97 -0.76 8.41
N LEU A 59 4.12 -0.82 9.43
CA LEU A 59 2.67 -0.87 9.30
C LEU A 59 2.04 0.51 9.08
N PHE A 60 2.79 1.58 9.34
CA PHE A 60 2.25 2.94 9.46
C PHE A 60 2.80 3.86 8.38
N PHE A 61 2.36 3.64 7.15
CA PHE A 61 2.60 4.55 6.04
C PHE A 61 1.32 4.86 5.27
N SER A 62 1.35 5.99 4.57
CA SER A 62 0.32 6.46 3.66
C SER A 62 0.87 6.50 2.24
N VAL A 63 0.01 6.19 1.27
CA VAL A 63 0.37 6.16 -0.15
C VAL A 63 -0.36 7.29 -0.85
N TYR A 64 0.35 8.03 -1.70
CA TYR A 64 -0.21 9.09 -2.51
C TYR A 64 0.16 8.89 -3.98
N THR A 65 -0.76 9.26 -4.87
CA THR A 65 -0.61 9.19 -6.32
C THR A 65 0.01 10.45 -6.93
N ARG A 66 0.31 11.44 -6.09
CA ARG A 66 0.98 12.69 -6.44
C ARG A 66 2.09 12.96 -5.43
N ASP A 67 3.18 13.52 -5.89
CA ASP A 67 4.25 14.01 -5.03
C ASP A 67 3.74 15.21 -4.21
N MET A 68 3.75 15.06 -2.90
CA MET A 68 3.31 16.07 -1.93
C MET A 68 4.49 16.91 -1.42
N GLY A 69 5.71 16.71 -1.96
CA GLY A 69 6.94 17.27 -1.43
C GLY A 69 7.57 16.35 -0.38
N ASP A 70 8.66 16.80 0.24
CA ASP A 70 9.36 16.02 1.27
C ASP A 70 8.61 16.01 2.60
N ILE A 71 7.91 17.10 2.93
CA ILE A 71 7.09 17.25 4.13
C ILE A 71 5.80 17.98 3.78
N PHE A 72 4.66 17.52 4.31
CA PHE A 72 3.39 18.24 4.22
C PHE A 72 2.55 18.09 5.50
N ASN A 73 1.64 19.04 5.73
CA ASN A 73 0.94 19.17 7.02
C ASN A 73 -0.59 19.02 6.94
N LYS A 74 -1.10 18.51 5.83
CA LYS A 74 -2.53 18.33 5.60
C LYS A 74 -2.78 17.14 4.69
N HIS A 75 -3.49 16.14 5.20
CA HIS A 75 -3.99 15.02 4.42
C HIS A 75 -4.75 15.49 3.17
N ASN A 76 -4.61 14.75 2.07
CA ASN A 76 -5.27 15.08 0.80
C ASN A 76 -5.95 13.86 0.19
N ASP A 77 -7.25 13.72 0.46
CA ASP A 77 -8.08 12.60 0.00
C ASP A 77 -8.08 12.41 -1.52
N LYS A 78 -7.86 13.49 -2.29
CA LYS A 78 -7.84 13.40 -3.76
C LYS A 78 -6.66 12.59 -4.29
N TYR A 79 -5.52 12.66 -3.60
CA TYR A 79 -4.29 11.99 -4.02
C TYR A 79 -3.97 10.77 -3.17
N PHE A 80 -4.53 10.68 -1.96
CA PHE A 80 -4.41 9.53 -1.09
C PHE A 80 -4.94 8.28 -1.80
N TRP A 81 -4.16 7.20 -1.71
CA TRP A 81 -4.53 5.91 -2.24
C TRP A 81 -4.70 4.91 -1.10
N TYR A 82 -5.83 4.24 -1.14
CA TYR A 82 -6.14 3.12 -0.29
C TYR A 82 -7.02 2.15 -1.08
N GLU A 83 -6.67 0.86 -1.04
CA GLU A 83 -7.50 -0.19 -1.60
C GLU A 83 -7.67 -1.29 -0.56
N SER A 84 -8.93 -1.61 -0.28
CA SER A 84 -9.30 -2.63 0.71
C SER A 84 -9.37 -4.04 0.12
N PHE A 85 -9.44 -4.13 -1.22
CA PHE A 85 -9.58 -5.39 -1.96
C PHE A 85 -10.75 -6.26 -1.46
N TYR A 86 -11.85 -5.61 -1.05
CA TYR A 86 -13.13 -6.26 -0.81
C TYR A 86 -13.84 -6.59 -2.13
N ASP A 87 -14.88 -7.43 -2.03
CA ASP A 87 -15.70 -7.89 -3.16
C ASP A 87 -14.89 -8.54 -4.30
N LYS A 88 -15.27 -8.28 -5.56
CA LYS A 88 -14.70 -8.84 -6.79
C LYS A 88 -13.30 -8.30 -7.13
N LYS A 89 -12.68 -7.51 -6.25
CA LYS A 89 -11.34 -6.95 -6.50
C LYS A 89 -10.22 -7.96 -6.24
N ARG A 90 -10.49 -9.06 -5.54
CA ARG A 90 -9.52 -10.15 -5.33
C ARG A 90 -9.25 -10.99 -6.58
N THR A 91 -10.07 -10.82 -7.61
CA THR A 91 -9.87 -11.39 -8.94
C THR A 91 -9.41 -10.32 -9.94
N ASP A 92 -9.02 -9.14 -9.46
CA ASP A 92 -8.51 -8.08 -10.34
C ASP A 92 -7.27 -8.58 -11.08
N LYS A 93 -7.29 -8.44 -12.41
CA LYS A 93 -6.23 -8.98 -13.26
C LYS A 93 -4.86 -8.39 -12.90
N LEU A 94 -4.81 -7.09 -12.64
CA LEU A 94 -3.56 -6.41 -12.29
C LEU A 94 -3.05 -6.82 -10.92
N LEU A 95 -3.96 -7.12 -9.97
CA LEU A 95 -3.59 -7.64 -8.66
C LEU A 95 -2.93 -9.01 -8.78
N ILE A 96 -3.57 -9.93 -9.51
CA ILE A 96 -3.03 -11.28 -9.74
C ILE A 96 -1.67 -11.20 -10.44
N GLU A 97 -1.55 -10.40 -11.51
CA GLU A 97 -0.28 -10.20 -12.22
C GLU A 97 0.81 -9.61 -11.32
N THR A 98 0.48 -8.68 -10.42
CA THR A 98 1.42 -8.13 -9.44
C THR A 98 1.94 -9.22 -8.50
N ILE A 99 1.03 -10.06 -7.98
CA ILE A 99 1.40 -11.12 -7.04
C ILE A 99 2.22 -12.21 -7.74
N GLU A 100 1.90 -12.57 -8.99
CA GLU A 100 2.67 -13.54 -9.78
C GLU A 100 4.07 -13.03 -10.13
N GLU A 101 4.21 -11.73 -10.41
CA GLU A 101 5.49 -11.13 -10.78
C GLU A 101 6.46 -10.99 -9.59
N LEU A 102 5.94 -10.60 -8.42
CA LEU A 102 6.77 -10.45 -7.21
C LEU A 102 6.90 -11.73 -6.40
N GLY A 103 5.93 -12.63 -6.51
CA GLY A 103 5.75 -13.76 -5.61
C GLY A 103 4.83 -13.41 -4.44
N GLU A 104 4.20 -14.45 -3.89
CA GLU A 104 3.22 -14.37 -2.80
C GLU A 104 3.79 -13.76 -1.52
N ASP A 105 4.98 -14.20 -1.11
CA ASP A 105 5.65 -13.73 0.11
C ASP A 105 6.07 -12.26 -0.02
N GLU A 106 6.74 -11.88 -1.11
CA GLU A 106 7.15 -10.48 -1.35
C GLU A 106 5.95 -9.55 -1.55
N SER A 107 4.80 -10.08 -1.96
CA SER A 107 3.57 -9.29 -2.09
C SER A 107 2.82 -9.10 -0.78
N SER A 108 3.13 -9.88 0.24
CA SER A 108 2.45 -9.87 1.52
C SER A 108 2.92 -8.70 2.39
N GLY A 109 1.99 -7.86 2.84
CA GLY A 109 2.26 -6.85 3.86
C GLY A 109 2.53 -7.49 5.24
N SER A 110 3.00 -6.70 6.21
CA SER A 110 3.51 -7.21 7.50
C SER A 110 2.50 -7.99 8.36
N CYS A 111 1.20 -7.90 8.07
CA CYS A 111 0.14 -8.67 8.74
C CYS A 111 -0.73 -9.49 7.76
N ALA A 112 -0.23 -9.75 6.56
CA ALA A 112 -0.92 -10.52 5.54
C ALA A 112 -0.11 -11.77 5.16
N LYS A 113 -0.80 -12.77 4.62
CA LYS A 113 -0.17 -13.88 3.91
C LYS A 113 -0.98 -14.11 2.64
N ILE A 114 -0.56 -13.49 1.56
CA ILE A 114 -1.27 -13.52 0.29
C ILE A 114 -0.98 -14.84 -0.42
N GLU A 115 -2.00 -15.43 -1.02
CA GLU A 115 -1.90 -16.67 -1.79
C GLU A 115 -2.86 -16.60 -2.98
N ILE A 116 -2.45 -17.10 -4.15
CA ILE A 116 -3.33 -17.25 -5.30
C ILE A 116 -3.90 -18.67 -5.34
N ILE A 117 -5.22 -18.77 -5.42
CA ILE A 117 -5.94 -20.04 -5.62
C ILE A 117 -6.66 -20.04 -6.97
N GLU A 118 -6.94 -21.22 -7.53
CA GLU A 118 -7.64 -21.41 -8.83
C GLU A 118 -9.11 -21.82 -8.70
#